data_AF-A0A956QWX9-F1
#
_entry.id   AF-A0A956QWX9-F1
#
_cell.length_a   1.000
_cell.length_b   1.000
_cell.length_c   1.000
_cell.angle_alpha   90.00
_cell.angle_beta   90.00
_cell.angle_gamma   90.00
#
_symmetry.space_group_name_H-M   'P 1'
#
loop_
_entity.id
_entity.type
_entity.pdbx_description
1 polymer ?
#
loop_
_entity_poly.entity_id
_entity_poly.type
_entity_poly.pdbx_seq_one_letter_code
_entity_poly.pdbx_strand_id
1 'polypeptide(L)'
;MKSTLFRISLALVALLAGSPVLAAPRISADTKIEEGITKTVFQMEEGFITVYLPAELHPGDTVSGSMAAKPFGGDAESKEANLKALKTCSIELRKAAIYSPDPMPEKGKKIEPPVATFDKPLFSGTIPEKTRGLEVVLVRDGRKLKYDRLKVESDEAAALDADSCMIPAIAQGNHPTLIKVRADGLAENTEVSVGGKPCEILAESPRMIVFRSPADVVGATTVSFSEGGRGAQCDLVNLQVKLSASQLRLKKGERSKMTVSINGLKSVSQPVELVLSNMTPQVVQIIGGDQQVVPIPAGGVQ
;
A
#
# COMPACT_ATOMS: atom_id res chain seq x y z
N MET A 1 5.18 15.26 26.29
CA MET A 1 4.95 14.91 24.86
C MET A 1 5.24 13.43 24.70
N LYS A 2 4.26 12.63 24.27
CA LYS A 2 4.52 11.21 23.91
C LYS A 2 5.32 11.23 22.60
N SER A 3 6.55 10.74 22.59
CA SER A 3 7.34 10.60 21.37
C SER A 3 6.68 9.53 20.49
N THR A 4 6.09 9.93 19.37
CA THR A 4 5.60 8.99 18.37
C THR A 4 6.83 8.37 17.70
N LEU A 5 7.20 7.16 18.11
CA LEU A 5 8.29 6.40 17.50
C LEU A 5 7.92 6.11 16.04
N PHE A 6 8.71 6.65 15.12
CA PHE A 6 8.58 6.34 13.69
C PHE A 6 9.33 5.05 13.37
N ARG A 7 8.66 4.12 12.68
CA ARG A 7 9.19 2.80 12.32
C ARG A 7 9.44 2.72 10.83
N ILE A 8 10.68 2.46 10.46
CA ILE A 8 11.10 2.12 9.11
C ILE A 8 10.96 0.60 8.96
N SER A 9 10.07 0.12 8.11
CA SER A 9 9.82 -1.32 7.96
C SER A 9 10.44 -1.85 6.69
N LEU A 10 11.16 -2.97 6.81
CA LEU A 10 11.77 -3.65 5.68
C LEU A 10 11.46 -5.16 5.72
N ALA A 11 10.86 -5.63 4.64
CA ALA A 11 10.53 -7.03 4.43
C ALA A 11 11.55 -7.70 3.51
N LEU A 12 12.20 -8.77 4.00
CA LEU A 12 13.04 -9.64 3.16
C LEU A 12 12.19 -10.80 2.60
N VAL A 13 12.18 -10.93 1.27
CA VAL A 13 11.64 -12.09 0.56
C VAL A 13 12.76 -12.69 -0.29
N ALA A 14 13.20 -13.90 0.06
CA ALA A 14 14.20 -14.61 -0.74
C ALA A 14 13.56 -15.23 -2.01
N LEU A 15 14.06 -14.86 -3.18
CA LEU A 15 13.72 -15.49 -4.46
C LEU A 15 14.72 -16.64 -4.72
N LEU A 16 14.35 -17.88 -4.37
CA LEU A 16 15.10 -19.05 -4.81
C LEU A 16 14.59 -19.56 -6.16
N ALA A 17 15.51 -19.80 -7.08
CA ALA A 17 15.27 -20.61 -8.25
C ALA A 17 15.40 -22.10 -7.87
N GLY A 18 14.31 -22.86 -7.99
CA GLY A 18 14.33 -24.30 -8.26
C GLY A 18 14.29 -25.27 -7.07
N SER A 19 13.09 -25.79 -6.77
CA SER A 19 12.76 -27.22 -6.82
C SER A 19 11.22 -27.37 -6.76
N PRO A 20 10.60 -28.23 -7.59
CA PRO A 20 9.15 -28.38 -7.60
C PRO A 20 8.73 -29.18 -6.37
N VAL A 21 8.06 -28.54 -5.41
CA VAL A 21 7.22 -29.26 -4.47
C VAL A 21 5.85 -29.40 -5.12
N LEU A 22 5.40 -30.65 -5.22
CA LEU A 22 4.11 -31.06 -5.78
C LEU A 22 2.93 -30.40 -5.05
N ALA A 23 1.90 -30.04 -5.85
CA ALA A 23 0.53 -29.63 -5.52
C ALA A 23 0.22 -28.14 -5.25
N ALA A 24 -0.92 -27.71 -5.80
CA ALA A 24 -1.18 -26.48 -6.56
C ALA A 24 -1.00 -25.11 -5.86
N PRO A 25 -0.65 -24.05 -6.63
CA PRO A 25 -0.99 -22.68 -6.27
C PRO A 25 -2.51 -22.50 -6.42
N ARG A 26 -3.25 -22.85 -5.36
CA ARG A 26 -4.60 -22.33 -5.18
C ARG A 26 -4.46 -20.83 -4.98
N ILE A 27 -5.05 -20.04 -5.86
CA ILE A 27 -5.13 -18.57 -5.72
C ILE A 27 -5.47 -18.23 -4.27
N SER A 28 -4.58 -17.51 -3.59
CA SER A 28 -4.77 -17.09 -2.21
C SER A 28 -5.06 -15.59 -2.15
N ALA A 29 -5.64 -15.16 -1.04
CA ALA A 29 -5.85 -13.77 -0.70
C ALA A 29 -5.42 -13.59 0.75
N ASP A 30 -4.62 -12.56 1.01
CA ASP A 30 -4.18 -12.16 2.35
C ASP A 30 -4.37 -10.66 2.49
N THR A 31 -5.04 -10.23 3.55
CA THR A 31 -5.25 -8.81 3.84
C THR A 31 -4.54 -8.42 5.11
N LYS A 32 -3.83 -7.29 5.03
CA LYS A 32 -3.18 -6.65 6.17
C LYS A 32 -3.53 -5.18 6.21
N ILE A 33 -3.55 -4.63 7.42
CA ILE A 33 -3.67 -3.19 7.65
C ILE A 33 -2.31 -2.71 8.15
N GLU A 34 -1.70 -1.80 7.41
CA GLU A 34 -0.41 -1.19 7.75
C GLU A 34 -0.42 0.28 7.30
N GLU A 35 0.20 1.18 8.07
CA GLU A 35 0.40 2.60 7.65
C GLU A 35 -0.88 3.33 7.20
N GLY A 36 -2.05 2.96 7.76
CA GLY A 36 -3.34 3.56 7.44
C GLY A 36 -3.96 3.10 6.11
N ILE A 37 -3.39 2.06 5.50
CA ILE A 37 -3.91 1.42 4.30
C ILE A 37 -4.25 -0.04 4.56
N THR A 38 -5.36 -0.49 4.02
CA THR A 38 -5.69 -1.90 3.85
C THR A 38 -5.05 -2.39 2.55
N LYS A 39 -4.26 -3.44 2.66
CA LYS A 39 -3.56 -4.07 1.55
C LYS A 39 -4.04 -5.51 1.39
N THR A 40 -4.80 -5.78 0.34
CA THR A 40 -5.22 -7.13 -0.04
C THR A 40 -4.32 -7.65 -1.14
N VAL A 41 -3.57 -8.71 -0.87
CA VAL A 41 -2.65 -9.34 -1.83
C VAL A 41 -3.25 -10.65 -2.32
N PHE A 42 -3.52 -10.73 -3.62
CA PHE A 42 -3.84 -11.97 -4.30
C PHE A 42 -2.55 -12.59 -4.86
N GLN A 43 -2.25 -13.81 -4.45
CA GLN A 43 -1.14 -14.59 -4.99
C GLN A 43 -1.65 -15.53 -6.08
N MET A 44 -1.02 -15.45 -7.24
CA MET A 44 -1.30 -16.26 -8.42
C MET A 44 -0.01 -16.96 -8.89
N GLU A 45 -0.13 -17.82 -9.90
CA GLU A 45 1.02 -18.48 -10.52
C GLU A 45 1.93 -17.49 -11.23
N GLU A 46 1.34 -16.45 -11.81
CA GLU A 46 2.02 -15.45 -12.63
C GLU A 46 2.61 -14.31 -11.77
N GLY A 47 2.20 -14.18 -10.50
CA GLY A 47 2.70 -13.14 -9.61
C GLY A 47 1.70 -12.71 -8.54
N PHE A 48 1.84 -11.46 -8.10
CA PHE A 48 0.95 -10.84 -7.12
C PHE A 48 0.10 -9.73 -7.75
N ILE A 49 -1.15 -9.64 -7.32
CA ILE A 49 -1.99 -8.45 -7.49
C ILE A 49 -2.26 -7.88 -6.11
N THR A 50 -1.89 -6.62 -5.89
CA THR A 50 -2.12 -5.91 -4.64
C THR A 50 -3.20 -4.87 -4.85
N VAL A 51 -4.20 -4.86 -3.96
CA VAL A 51 -5.24 -3.84 -3.90
C VAL A 51 -5.03 -3.01 -2.65
N TYR A 52 -5.10 -1.70 -2.82
CA TYR A 52 -4.94 -0.71 -1.78
C TYR A 52 -6.28 -0.01 -1.55
N LEU A 53 -6.72 0.02 -0.29
CA LEU A 53 -7.92 0.70 0.17
C LEU A 53 -7.63 1.42 1.50
N PRO A 54 -8.41 2.42 1.90
CA PRO A 54 -8.24 3.04 3.22
C PRO A 54 -8.34 1.99 4.34
N ALA A 55 -7.59 2.17 5.43
CA ALA A 55 -7.70 1.29 6.61
C ALA A 55 -9.03 1.44 7.35
N GLU A 56 -9.63 2.64 7.27
CA GLU A 56 -10.86 2.99 7.96
C GLU A 56 -11.98 3.15 6.93
N LEU A 57 -12.89 2.16 6.91
CA LEU A 57 -14.04 2.12 6.02
C LEU A 57 -15.32 2.26 6.84
N HIS A 58 -16.14 3.26 6.55
CA HIS A 58 -17.42 3.49 7.22
C HIS A 58 -18.58 3.48 6.23
N PRO A 59 -19.81 3.16 6.68
CA PRO A 59 -20.99 3.38 5.87
C PRO A 59 -21.13 4.87 5.49
N GLY A 60 -21.62 5.13 4.28
CA GLY A 60 -21.76 6.47 3.72
C GLY A 60 -20.50 7.01 3.04
N ASP A 61 -19.30 6.47 3.35
CA ASP A 61 -18.06 6.95 2.75
C ASP A 61 -18.04 6.73 1.24
N THR A 62 -17.66 7.77 0.50
CA THR A 62 -17.00 7.60 -0.79
C THR A 62 -15.53 7.30 -0.54
N VAL A 63 -15.03 6.22 -1.13
CA VAL A 63 -13.63 5.80 -1.01
C VAL A 63 -13.05 5.54 -2.38
N SER A 64 -11.76 5.82 -2.51
CA SER A 64 -10.96 5.44 -3.66
C SER A 64 -9.87 4.46 -3.25
N GLY A 65 -9.52 3.58 -4.19
CA GLY A 65 -8.44 2.63 -4.04
C GLY A 65 -7.68 2.44 -5.34
N SER A 66 -6.54 1.78 -5.27
CA SER A 66 -5.74 1.45 -6.44
C SER A 66 -5.34 -0.02 -6.47
N MET A 67 -4.89 -0.50 -7.63
CA MET A 67 -4.32 -1.83 -7.77
C MET A 67 -2.97 -1.82 -8.49
N ALA A 68 -2.10 -2.75 -8.12
CA ALA A 68 -0.79 -2.93 -8.74
C ALA A 68 -0.45 -4.41 -8.92
N ALA A 69 0.31 -4.72 -9.97
CA ALA A 69 0.83 -6.07 -10.23
C ALA A 69 2.33 -6.15 -9.99
N LYS A 70 2.76 -7.31 -9.50
CA LYS A 70 4.17 -7.70 -9.42
C LYS A 70 4.34 -9.09 -10.03
N PRO A 71 4.80 -9.20 -11.29
CA PRO A 71 4.96 -10.48 -11.97
C PRO A 71 6.11 -11.29 -11.37
N PHE A 72 5.97 -12.62 -11.36
CA PHE A 72 7.07 -13.55 -11.15
C PHE A 72 7.88 -13.74 -12.44
N GLY A 73 9.08 -14.32 -12.31
CA GLY A 73 9.96 -14.62 -13.43
C GLY A 73 11.44 -14.41 -13.09
N GLY A 74 12.30 -15.29 -13.60
CA GLY A 74 13.75 -15.21 -13.42
C GLY A 74 14.43 -14.19 -14.34
N ASP A 75 13.81 -13.89 -15.48
CA ASP A 75 14.30 -13.02 -16.54
C ASP A 75 13.21 -12.03 -17.00
N ALA A 76 13.57 -11.13 -17.92
CA ALA A 76 12.69 -10.08 -18.41
C ALA A 76 11.50 -10.63 -19.22
N GLU A 77 11.75 -11.61 -20.09
CA GLU A 77 10.74 -12.21 -20.96
C GLU A 77 9.66 -12.92 -20.15
N SER A 78 10.06 -13.75 -19.17
CA SER A 78 9.16 -14.42 -18.25
C SER A 78 8.33 -13.43 -17.44
N LYS A 79 8.94 -12.34 -16.96
CA LYS A 79 8.22 -11.28 -16.22
C LYS A 79 7.21 -10.56 -17.09
N GLU A 80 7.55 -10.30 -18.35
CA GLU A 80 6.66 -9.63 -19.29
C GLU A 80 5.46 -10.52 -19.66
N ALA A 81 5.70 -11.79 -19.96
CA ALA A 81 4.64 -12.77 -20.23
C ALA A 81 3.68 -12.91 -19.03
N ASN A 82 4.24 -13.03 -17.83
CA ASN A 82 3.46 -13.10 -16.60
C ASN A 82 2.70 -11.80 -16.32
N LEU A 83 3.31 -10.64 -16.55
CA LEU A 83 2.62 -9.36 -16.42
C LEU A 83 1.44 -9.27 -17.38
N LYS A 84 1.59 -9.71 -18.62
CA LYS A 84 0.51 -9.77 -19.61
C LYS A 84 -0.64 -10.65 -19.13
N ALA A 85 -0.35 -11.80 -18.52
CA ALA A 85 -1.35 -12.68 -17.93
C ALA A 85 -2.03 -12.10 -16.68
N LEU A 86 -1.31 -11.35 -15.85
CA LEU A 86 -1.90 -10.63 -14.72
C LEU A 86 -2.82 -9.50 -15.20
N LYS A 87 -2.48 -8.84 -16.31
CA LYS A 87 -3.26 -7.73 -16.87
C LYS A 87 -4.67 -8.10 -17.36
N THR A 88 -4.98 -9.39 -17.53
CA THR A 88 -6.33 -9.87 -17.84
C THR A 88 -7.25 -9.90 -16.62
N CYS A 89 -6.69 -9.72 -15.42
CA CYS A 89 -7.46 -9.65 -14.20
C CYS A 89 -8.01 -8.23 -13.96
N SER A 90 -9.12 -8.18 -13.22
CA SER A 90 -9.72 -6.97 -12.69
C SER A 90 -10.10 -7.15 -11.23
N ILE A 91 -10.33 -6.04 -10.53
CA ILE A 91 -10.79 -6.02 -9.14
C ILE A 91 -12.18 -5.41 -9.11
N GLU A 92 -13.14 -6.12 -8.53
CA GLU A 92 -14.47 -5.59 -8.24
C GLU A 92 -14.60 -5.32 -6.74
N LEU A 93 -15.10 -4.14 -6.38
CA LEU A 93 -15.45 -3.78 -5.01
C LEU A 93 -16.93 -4.07 -4.76
N ARG A 94 -17.28 -5.31 -4.41
CA ARG A 94 -18.69 -5.70 -4.21
C ARG A 94 -19.20 -5.22 -2.86
N LYS A 95 -20.50 -4.89 -2.84
CA LYS A 95 -21.19 -4.21 -1.72
C LYS A 95 -20.78 -2.75 -1.52
N ALA A 96 -20.00 -2.18 -2.44
CA ALA A 96 -19.98 -0.75 -2.72
C ALA A 96 -20.83 -0.45 -3.97
N ALA A 97 -21.25 0.80 -4.08
CA ALA A 97 -21.83 1.36 -5.29
C ALA A 97 -20.75 2.10 -6.08
N ILE A 98 -20.77 2.01 -7.42
CA ILE A 98 -20.03 2.96 -8.26
C ILE A 98 -20.37 4.37 -7.79
N TYR A 99 -19.33 5.20 -7.60
CA TYR A 99 -19.53 6.61 -7.36
C TYR A 99 -20.20 7.23 -8.59
N SER A 100 -21.29 7.96 -8.36
CA SER A 100 -21.99 8.74 -9.38
C SER A 100 -22.17 10.15 -8.82
N PRO A 101 -21.74 11.20 -9.55
CA PRO A 101 -22.02 12.59 -9.16
C PRO A 101 -23.52 12.93 -9.23
N ASP A 102 -24.29 12.14 -9.99
CA ASP A 102 -25.76 12.19 -10.05
C ASP A 102 -26.41 11.41 -8.89
N PRO A 103 -27.61 11.82 -8.42
CA PRO A 103 -28.30 11.15 -7.31
C PRO A 103 -28.41 9.64 -7.52
N MET A 104 -28.28 8.90 -6.43
CA MET A 104 -28.31 7.43 -6.39
C MET A 104 -29.37 6.87 -7.35
N PRO A 105 -29.05 5.81 -8.11
CA PRO A 105 -29.98 5.25 -9.08
C PRO A 105 -31.30 4.86 -8.39
N GLU A 106 -32.42 5.13 -9.08
CA GLU A 106 -33.77 4.86 -8.58
C GLU A 106 -33.89 3.47 -7.94
N LYS A 107 -34.68 3.41 -6.86
CA LYS A 107 -34.95 2.21 -6.07
C LYS A 107 -35.35 1.05 -7.00
N GLY A 108 -34.45 0.07 -7.16
CA GLY A 108 -34.67 -1.11 -8.00
C GLY A 108 -33.67 -1.29 -9.16
N LYS A 109 -32.85 -0.29 -9.50
CA LYS A 109 -31.75 -0.46 -10.45
C LYS A 109 -30.59 -1.22 -9.80
N LYS A 110 -30.04 -2.19 -10.53
CA LYS A 110 -28.85 -2.96 -10.12
C LYS A 110 -27.67 -1.99 -10.07
N ILE A 111 -27.09 -1.83 -8.88
CA ILE A 111 -25.89 -1.03 -8.69
C ILE A 111 -24.69 -1.87 -9.14
N GLU A 112 -23.95 -1.36 -10.12
CA GLU A 112 -22.70 -1.97 -10.55
C GLU A 112 -21.60 -1.69 -9.50
N PRO A 113 -20.70 -2.64 -9.22
CA PRO A 113 -19.59 -2.43 -8.31
C PRO A 113 -18.50 -1.58 -8.97
N PRO A 114 -17.75 -0.76 -8.21
CA PRO A 114 -16.52 -0.17 -8.70
C PRO A 114 -15.57 -1.23 -9.24
N VAL A 115 -14.98 -0.99 -10.39
CA VAL A 115 -14.03 -1.90 -11.05
C VAL A 115 -12.70 -1.21 -11.30
N ALA A 116 -11.61 -1.88 -10.95
CA ALA A 116 -10.26 -1.50 -11.31
C ALA A 116 -9.68 -2.47 -12.35
N THR A 117 -8.98 -1.93 -13.34
CA THR A 117 -8.22 -2.69 -14.34
C THR A 117 -6.80 -2.16 -14.41
N PHE A 118 -5.90 -2.84 -15.12
CA PHE A 118 -4.54 -2.32 -15.24
C PHE A 118 -4.40 -1.09 -16.15
N ASP A 119 -5.41 -0.83 -16.98
CA ASP A 119 -5.49 0.39 -17.79
C ASP A 119 -6.14 1.54 -17.01
N LYS A 120 -6.99 1.22 -16.03
CA LYS A 120 -7.57 2.16 -15.06
C LYS A 120 -7.41 1.60 -13.64
N PRO A 121 -6.20 1.72 -13.05
CA PRO A 121 -5.88 1.08 -11.77
C PRO A 121 -6.54 1.75 -10.57
N LEU A 122 -6.97 3.01 -10.72
CA LEU A 122 -7.71 3.75 -9.72
C LEU A 122 -9.23 3.54 -9.89
N PHE A 123 -9.92 3.31 -8.77
CA PHE A 123 -11.36 3.15 -8.72
C PHE A 123 -11.95 3.87 -7.51
N SER A 124 -13.21 4.26 -7.61
CA SER A 124 -13.92 4.98 -6.55
C SER A 124 -15.34 4.42 -6.38
N GLY A 125 -15.82 4.39 -5.14
CA GLY A 125 -17.17 3.91 -4.83
C GLY A 125 -17.67 4.36 -3.48
N THR A 126 -18.99 4.38 -3.35
CA THR A 126 -19.67 4.72 -2.10
C THR A 126 -20.06 3.46 -1.35
N ILE A 127 -19.73 3.40 -0.06
CA ILE A 127 -20.11 2.32 0.86
C ILE A 127 -21.55 2.59 1.33
N PRO A 128 -22.54 1.72 1.05
CA PRO A 128 -23.91 1.91 1.49
C PRO A 128 -24.07 1.92 3.03
N GLU A 129 -25.01 2.71 3.55
CA GLU A 129 -25.32 2.96 4.97
C GLU A 129 -25.43 1.72 5.88
N LYS A 130 -25.79 0.56 5.32
CA LYS A 130 -26.00 -0.69 6.08
C LYS A 130 -24.93 -1.75 5.83
N THR A 131 -23.88 -1.40 5.09
CA THR A 131 -22.81 -2.33 4.75
C THR A 131 -21.93 -2.55 5.98
N ARG A 132 -21.79 -3.81 6.40
CA ARG A 132 -20.91 -4.23 7.51
C ARG A 132 -19.66 -4.99 7.04
N GLY A 133 -19.50 -5.09 5.73
CA GLY A 133 -18.29 -5.67 5.16
C GLY A 133 -18.29 -5.54 3.65
N LEU A 134 -17.11 -5.22 3.15
CA LEU A 134 -16.84 -4.94 1.75
C LEU A 134 -16.08 -6.11 1.15
N GLU A 135 -16.42 -6.52 -0.06
CA GLU A 135 -15.73 -7.64 -0.73
C GLU A 135 -14.80 -7.11 -1.80
N VAL A 136 -13.51 -7.41 -1.67
CA VAL A 136 -12.51 -7.18 -2.71
C VAL A 136 -12.42 -8.46 -3.52
N VAL A 137 -12.86 -8.43 -4.78
CA VAL A 137 -13.02 -9.63 -5.60
C VAL A 137 -12.07 -9.60 -6.78
N LEU A 138 -11.23 -10.63 -6.88
CA LEU A 138 -10.40 -10.87 -8.07
C LEU A 138 -11.23 -11.57 -9.14
N VAL A 139 -11.26 -10.98 -10.33
CA VAL A 139 -12.01 -11.46 -11.49
C VAL A 139 -11.07 -11.62 -12.68
N ARG A 140 -11.23 -12.71 -13.45
CA ARG A 140 -10.54 -12.93 -14.73
C ARG A 140 -11.57 -13.47 -15.72
N ASP A 141 -11.63 -12.87 -16.91
CA ASP A 141 -12.59 -13.25 -17.98
C ASP A 141 -14.04 -13.32 -17.47
N GLY A 142 -14.44 -12.36 -16.63
CA GLY A 142 -15.77 -12.29 -16.02
C GLY A 142 -16.06 -13.34 -14.93
N ARG A 143 -15.09 -14.19 -14.58
CA ARG A 143 -15.22 -15.22 -13.55
C ARG A 143 -14.53 -14.78 -12.27
N LYS A 144 -15.25 -14.88 -11.14
CA LYS A 144 -14.69 -14.69 -9.80
C LYS A 144 -13.69 -15.80 -9.50
N LEU A 145 -12.43 -15.42 -9.29
CA LEU A 145 -11.35 -16.35 -8.93
C LEU A 145 -11.22 -16.49 -7.41
N LYS A 146 -11.17 -15.34 -6.72
CA LYS A 146 -10.99 -15.26 -5.26
C LYS A 146 -11.58 -13.96 -4.74
N TYR A 147 -11.82 -13.90 -3.44
CA TYR A 147 -12.16 -12.66 -2.76
C TYR A 147 -11.63 -12.68 -1.34
N ASP A 148 -11.55 -11.48 -0.77
CA ASP A 148 -11.44 -11.28 0.66
C ASP A 148 -12.52 -10.32 1.14
N ARG A 149 -12.82 -10.35 2.44
CA ARG A 149 -13.85 -9.51 3.06
C ARG A 149 -13.21 -8.56 4.05
N LEU A 150 -13.31 -7.28 3.75
CA LEU A 150 -12.89 -6.20 4.63
C LEU A 150 -13.99 -5.87 5.63
N LYS A 151 -13.58 -5.53 6.85
CA LYS A 151 -14.49 -4.99 7.87
C LYS A 151 -14.87 -3.56 7.48
N VAL A 152 -16.15 -3.25 7.61
CA VAL A 152 -16.66 -1.88 7.57
C VAL A 152 -17.13 -1.57 8.98
N GLU A 153 -16.67 -0.46 9.54
CA GLU A 153 -16.96 -0.10 10.92
C GLU A 153 -18.47 0.10 11.14
N SER A 154 -18.94 -0.17 12.36
CA SER A 154 -20.38 -0.19 12.63
C SER A 154 -20.98 1.21 12.79
N ASP A 155 -20.12 2.16 13.14
CA ASP A 155 -20.51 3.49 13.57
C ASP A 155 -20.10 4.47 12.48
N GLU A 156 -20.84 5.58 12.37
CA GLU A 156 -20.46 6.68 11.51
C GLU A 156 -19.11 7.24 11.98
N ALA A 157 -18.21 7.54 11.04
CA ALA A 157 -16.91 8.09 11.42
C ALA A 157 -17.09 9.46 12.05
N ALA A 158 -16.28 9.78 13.07
CA ALA A 158 -16.16 11.14 13.54
C ALA A 158 -15.66 12.03 12.38
N ALA A 159 -16.35 13.14 12.14
CA ALA A 159 -15.91 14.12 11.17
C ALA A 159 -14.55 14.70 11.61
N LEU A 160 -13.64 14.87 10.65
CA LEU A 160 -12.42 15.64 10.85
C LEU A 160 -12.75 17.14 10.80
N ASP A 161 -12.13 17.92 11.68
CA ASP A 161 -12.23 19.38 11.64
C ASP A 161 -11.77 19.91 10.28
N ALA A 162 -12.41 20.98 9.78
CA ALA A 162 -12.16 21.49 8.44
C ALA A 162 -10.70 21.88 8.19
N ASP A 163 -10.00 22.32 9.24
CA ASP A 163 -8.59 22.74 9.19
C ASP A 163 -7.62 21.64 9.66
N SER A 164 -8.12 20.43 9.97
CA SER A 164 -7.26 19.34 10.40
C SER A 164 -6.46 18.78 9.22
N CYS A 165 -5.14 18.93 9.32
CA CYS A 165 -4.19 18.33 8.40
C CYS A 165 -3.01 17.81 9.23
N MET A 166 -2.91 16.49 9.38
CA MET A 166 -1.77 15.85 10.03
C MET A 166 -0.99 15.06 9.00
N ILE A 167 0.22 15.55 8.77
CA ILE A 167 1.21 14.93 7.89
C ILE A 167 2.32 14.36 8.77
N PRO A 168 2.81 13.14 8.48
CA PRO A 168 3.89 12.55 9.25
C PRO A 168 5.18 13.34 9.02
N ALA A 169 5.96 13.54 10.08
CA ALA A 169 7.25 14.23 9.98
C ALA A 169 8.31 13.43 9.19
N ILE A 170 8.10 12.11 9.05
CA ILE A 170 9.03 11.19 8.38
C ILE A 170 8.22 10.26 7.48
N ALA A 171 8.74 9.96 6.30
CA ALA A 171 8.23 8.94 5.38
C ALA A 171 9.36 8.02 4.93
N GLN A 172 9.01 6.84 4.44
CA GLN A 172 9.93 5.92 3.79
C GLN A 172 9.68 5.95 2.28
N GLY A 173 10.74 6.18 1.50
CA GLY A 173 10.65 6.18 0.05
C GLY A 173 10.16 4.84 -0.48
N ASN A 174 9.29 4.89 -1.50
CA ASN A 174 8.57 3.77 -2.12
C ASN A 174 7.52 3.08 -1.23
N HIS A 175 7.25 3.59 -0.03
CA HIS A 175 6.24 3.06 0.88
C HIS A 175 4.98 3.95 0.93
N PRO A 176 3.82 3.40 1.34
CA PRO A 176 2.66 4.19 1.67
C PRO A 176 2.97 5.28 2.70
N THR A 177 2.35 6.44 2.56
CA THR A 177 2.45 7.55 3.48
C THR A 177 1.07 8.18 3.59
N LEU A 178 0.61 8.36 4.82
CA LEU A 178 -0.75 8.79 5.12
C LEU A 178 -0.76 10.26 5.53
N ILE A 179 -1.69 11.02 4.94
CA ILE A 179 -2.09 12.36 5.36
C ILE A 179 -3.48 12.22 6.00
N LYS A 180 -3.63 12.58 7.28
CA LYS A 180 -4.98 12.72 7.86
C LYS A 180 -5.50 14.11 7.52
N VAL A 181 -6.56 14.16 6.73
CA VAL A 181 -7.16 15.41 6.26
C VAL A 181 -8.60 15.16 5.87
N ARG A 182 -9.42 16.21 5.89
CA ARG A 182 -10.76 16.16 5.31
C ARG A 182 -10.71 16.16 3.78
N ALA A 183 -11.00 15.01 3.20
CA ALA A 183 -11.06 14.75 1.76
C ALA A 183 -12.51 14.46 1.30
N ASP A 184 -12.75 14.30 0.01
CA ASP A 184 -14.03 13.85 -0.55
C ASP A 184 -14.06 12.35 -0.89
N GLY A 185 -12.88 11.70 -0.89
CA GLY A 185 -12.74 10.27 -1.18
C GLY A 185 -12.59 9.95 -2.66
N LEU A 186 -12.39 10.95 -3.53
CA LEU A 186 -12.23 10.83 -4.97
C LEU A 186 -10.78 11.13 -5.38
N ALA A 187 -9.93 10.10 -5.34
CA ALA A 187 -8.52 10.23 -5.67
C ALA A 187 -8.22 10.72 -7.10
N GLU A 188 -9.21 10.76 -8.01
CA GLU A 188 -9.07 11.30 -9.37
C GLU A 188 -8.94 12.83 -9.40
N ASN A 189 -9.37 13.54 -8.35
CA ASN A 189 -9.26 14.99 -8.23
C ASN A 189 -8.21 15.43 -7.18
N THR A 190 -7.47 14.47 -6.62
CA THR A 190 -6.46 14.68 -5.59
C THR A 190 -5.06 14.62 -6.18
N GLU A 191 -4.25 15.62 -5.87
CA GLU A 191 -2.84 15.66 -6.20
C GLU A 191 -1.99 15.69 -4.93
N VAL A 192 -0.94 14.87 -4.89
CA VAL A 192 0.08 14.91 -3.83
C VAL A 192 1.45 14.99 -4.49
N SER A 193 2.33 15.83 -3.95
CA SER A 193 3.73 15.91 -4.37
C SER A 193 4.67 15.89 -3.18
N VAL A 194 5.86 15.30 -3.36
CA VAL A 194 6.94 15.33 -2.37
C VAL A 194 8.19 15.87 -3.04
N GLY A 195 8.75 16.96 -2.51
CA GLY A 195 9.86 17.67 -3.14
C GLY A 195 9.53 18.18 -4.55
N GLY A 196 8.26 18.54 -4.80
CA GLY A 196 7.76 18.95 -6.11
C GLY A 196 7.56 17.79 -7.10
N LYS A 197 7.83 16.55 -6.70
CA LYS A 197 7.60 15.37 -7.54
C LYS A 197 6.19 14.80 -7.30
N PRO A 198 5.36 14.66 -8.34
CA PRO A 198 4.05 14.02 -8.21
C PRO A 198 4.14 12.60 -7.64
N CYS A 199 3.22 12.26 -6.76
CA CYS A 199 3.12 10.96 -6.10
C CYS A 199 1.90 10.17 -6.59
N GLU A 200 2.03 8.85 -6.59
CA GLU A 200 0.90 7.95 -6.86
C GLU A 200 -0.04 7.95 -5.64
N ILE A 201 -1.33 8.26 -5.83
CA ILE A 201 -2.35 8.04 -4.81
C ILE A 201 -2.70 6.55 -4.76
N LEU A 202 -2.63 5.96 -3.58
CA LEU A 202 -2.91 4.55 -3.35
C LEU A 202 -4.34 4.32 -2.86
N ALA A 203 -4.82 5.22 -2.01
CA ALA A 203 -6.16 5.14 -1.44
C ALA A 203 -6.61 6.50 -0.91
N GLU A 204 -7.91 6.70 -0.85
CA GLU A 204 -8.50 7.90 -0.26
C GLU A 204 -9.85 7.60 0.39
N SER A 205 -10.13 8.26 1.50
CA SER A 205 -11.45 8.33 2.14
C SER A 205 -11.71 9.77 2.59
N PRO A 206 -12.90 10.11 3.10
CA PRO A 206 -13.18 11.48 3.53
C PRO A 206 -12.28 12.01 4.66
N ARG A 207 -11.44 11.15 5.24
CA ARG A 207 -10.60 11.46 6.41
C ARG A 207 -9.10 11.24 6.18
N MET A 208 -8.70 10.70 5.03
CA MET A 208 -7.28 10.48 4.76
C MET A 208 -6.99 10.32 3.28
N ILE A 209 -5.77 10.73 2.92
CA ILE A 209 -5.15 10.45 1.64
C ILE A 209 -3.94 9.56 1.93
N VAL A 210 -3.81 8.45 1.22
CA VAL A 210 -2.61 7.60 1.27
C VAL A 210 -1.95 7.59 -0.09
N PHE A 211 -0.67 7.97 -0.13
CA PHE A 211 0.13 8.06 -1.34
C PHE A 211 1.42 7.25 -1.22
N ARG A 212 2.07 6.96 -2.34
CA ARG A 212 3.40 6.35 -2.37
C ARG A 212 4.47 7.45 -2.37
N SER A 213 5.25 7.53 -1.29
CA SER A 213 6.37 8.46 -1.24
C SER A 213 7.42 8.10 -2.32
N PRO A 214 8.00 9.07 -3.05
CA PRO A 214 8.96 8.79 -4.11
C PRO A 214 10.28 8.21 -3.56
N ALA A 215 10.89 7.28 -4.28
CA ALA A 215 12.11 6.60 -3.85
C ALA A 215 13.39 7.44 -4.02
N ASP A 216 13.33 8.48 -4.86
CA ASP A 216 14.45 9.29 -5.34
C ASP A 216 14.52 10.69 -4.71
N VAL A 217 13.49 11.12 -3.97
CA VAL A 217 13.56 12.32 -3.13
C VAL A 217 14.05 11.90 -1.74
N VAL A 218 15.17 12.43 -1.26
CA VAL A 218 15.82 11.95 -0.02
C VAL A 218 16.18 13.11 0.90
N GLY A 219 15.87 12.97 2.19
CA GLY A 219 16.19 13.95 3.24
C GLY A 219 15.03 14.90 3.55
N ALA A 220 15.34 16.03 4.19
CA ALA A 220 14.38 17.12 4.40
C ALA A 220 13.83 17.60 3.06
N THR A 221 12.52 17.65 2.99
CA THR A 221 11.74 18.03 1.82
C THR A 221 10.38 18.54 2.29
N THR A 222 9.51 18.79 1.34
CA THR A 222 8.16 19.27 1.59
C THR A 222 7.18 18.34 0.89
N VAL A 223 6.10 18.01 1.57
CA VAL A 223 4.91 17.43 0.93
C VAL A 223 3.88 18.53 0.71
N SER A 224 3.26 18.51 -0.46
CA SER A 224 2.10 19.33 -0.79
C SER A 224 0.96 18.40 -1.21
N PHE A 225 -0.26 18.74 -0.84
CA PHE A 225 -1.43 18.13 -1.46
C PHE A 225 -2.43 19.21 -1.87
N SER A 226 -3.25 18.89 -2.86
CA SER A 226 -4.39 19.69 -3.25
C SER A 226 -5.54 18.80 -3.69
N GLU A 227 -6.76 19.17 -3.28
CA GLU A 227 -8.00 18.49 -3.61
C GLU A 227 -9.13 19.53 -3.65
N GLY A 228 -9.89 19.57 -4.75
CA GLY A 228 -11.05 20.46 -4.89
C GLY A 228 -10.74 21.95 -4.64
N GLY A 229 -9.53 22.40 -4.97
CA GLY A 229 -9.06 23.78 -4.75
C GLY A 229 -8.59 24.09 -3.32
N ARG A 230 -8.64 23.12 -2.41
CA ARG A 230 -8.03 23.20 -1.06
C ARG A 230 -6.66 22.53 -1.12
N GLY A 231 -5.75 22.93 -0.25
CA GLY A 231 -4.44 22.28 -0.17
C GLY A 231 -3.64 22.76 1.03
N ALA A 232 -2.63 21.97 1.39
CA ALA A 232 -1.67 22.38 2.41
C ALA A 232 -0.26 21.89 2.04
N GLN A 233 0.71 22.47 2.73
CA GLN A 233 2.11 22.18 2.55
C GLN A 233 2.76 21.98 3.93
N CYS A 234 3.56 20.93 4.09
CA CYS A 234 4.23 20.62 5.36
C CYS A 234 5.63 20.05 5.12
N ASP A 235 6.51 20.27 6.10
CA ASP A 235 7.84 19.68 6.09
C ASP A 235 7.77 18.17 6.32
N LEU A 236 8.63 17.45 5.60
CA LEU A 236 8.75 16.00 5.63
C LEU A 236 10.22 15.62 5.56
N VAL A 237 10.63 14.56 6.26
CA VAL A 237 11.90 13.88 5.98
C VAL A 237 11.63 12.57 5.26
N ASN A 238 12.01 12.48 3.99
CA ASN A 238 11.84 11.24 3.23
C ASN A 238 13.11 10.39 3.28
N LEU A 239 13.02 9.22 3.92
CA LEU A 239 14.15 8.31 4.12
C LEU A 239 14.20 7.27 3.00
N GLN A 240 15.37 7.12 2.38
CA GLN A 240 15.60 6.03 1.44
C GLN A 240 16.23 4.85 2.16
N VAL A 241 15.60 3.69 2.08
CA VAL A 241 16.11 2.43 2.62
C VAL A 241 16.53 1.54 1.45
N LYS A 242 17.77 1.07 1.48
CA LYS A 242 18.31 0.13 0.51
C LYS A 242 18.74 -1.15 1.22
N LEU A 243 18.34 -2.27 0.65
CA LEU A 243 18.77 -3.59 1.07
C LEU A 243 19.67 -4.20 0.01
N SER A 244 20.78 -4.75 0.44
CA SER A 244 21.67 -5.53 -0.42
C SER A 244 22.16 -6.76 0.33
N ALA A 245 22.48 -7.81 -0.42
CA ALA A 245 23.20 -8.96 0.11
C ALA A 245 24.39 -9.23 -0.79
N SER A 246 25.50 -9.69 -0.22
CA SER A 246 26.70 -10.05 -1.01
C SER A 246 26.42 -11.22 -1.97
N GLN A 247 25.44 -12.06 -1.65
CA GLN A 247 24.97 -13.16 -2.48
C GLN A 247 23.46 -13.28 -2.37
N LEU A 248 22.77 -13.34 -3.51
CA LEU A 248 21.31 -13.54 -3.59
C LEU A 248 20.92 -15.00 -3.75
N ARG A 249 21.90 -15.88 -3.97
CA ARG A 249 21.72 -17.34 -4.07
C ARG A 249 22.60 -17.97 -3.02
N LEU A 250 21.98 -18.70 -2.11
CA LEU A 250 22.66 -19.43 -1.03
C LEU A 250 22.33 -20.91 -1.16
N LYS A 251 23.34 -21.76 -1.02
CA LYS A 251 23.14 -23.19 -0.78
C LYS A 251 22.83 -23.43 0.69
N LYS A 252 22.26 -24.60 0.99
CA LYS A 252 21.99 -25.00 2.38
C LYS A 252 23.27 -24.94 3.21
N GLY A 253 23.24 -24.17 4.28
CA GLY A 253 24.38 -23.96 5.19
C GLY A 253 25.30 -22.79 4.83
N GLU A 254 25.14 -22.17 3.66
CA GLU A 254 25.88 -20.96 3.30
C GLU A 254 25.37 -19.73 4.06
N ARG A 255 26.24 -18.73 4.21
CA ARG A 255 25.95 -17.45 4.85
C ARG A 255 26.35 -16.32 3.92
N SER A 256 25.58 -15.25 3.92
CA SER A 256 25.92 -14.00 3.22
C SER A 256 25.73 -12.82 4.16
N LYS A 257 26.48 -11.73 3.89
CA LYS A 257 26.32 -10.46 4.58
C LYS A 257 25.20 -9.68 3.92
N MET A 258 24.17 -9.37 4.70
CA MET A 258 23.16 -8.39 4.34
C MET A 258 23.60 -7.00 4.80
N THR A 259 23.45 -6.00 3.94
CA THR A 259 23.74 -4.59 4.24
C THR A 259 22.48 -3.78 4.02
N VAL A 260 22.05 -3.10 5.08
CA VAL A 260 20.98 -2.11 5.05
C VAL A 260 21.62 -0.73 5.01
N SER A 261 21.24 0.11 4.06
CA SER A 261 21.69 1.49 3.97
C SER A 261 20.49 2.41 4.07
N ILE A 262 20.56 3.41 4.96
CA ILE A 262 19.50 4.38 5.18
C ILE A 262 20.07 5.76 4.87
N ASN A 263 19.48 6.44 3.89
CA ASN A 263 19.87 7.78 3.48
C ASN A 263 18.79 8.79 3.91
N GLY A 264 19.21 10.04 4.17
CA GLY A 264 18.31 11.13 4.58
C GLY A 264 18.23 11.37 6.10
N LEU A 265 19.00 10.63 6.90
CA LEU A 265 18.97 10.72 8.37
C LEU A 265 19.47 12.05 8.95
N LYS A 266 20.26 12.83 8.20
CA LYS A 266 20.83 14.12 8.68
C LYS A 266 19.76 15.10 9.16
N SER A 267 18.56 15.04 8.57
CA SER A 267 17.44 15.94 8.86
C SER A 267 16.50 15.40 9.94
N VAL A 268 16.76 14.21 10.47
CA VAL A 268 15.90 13.56 11.46
C VAL A 268 16.28 14.06 12.85
N SER A 269 15.38 14.81 13.49
CA SER A 269 15.59 15.44 14.80
C SER A 269 15.24 14.56 16.00
N GLN A 270 14.59 13.42 15.77
CA GLN A 270 14.18 12.46 16.81
C GLN A 270 14.70 11.06 16.50
N PRO A 271 14.97 10.21 17.50
CA PRO A 271 15.32 8.82 17.25
C PRO A 271 14.26 8.10 16.41
N VAL A 272 14.70 7.25 15.49
CA VAL A 272 13.82 6.40 14.66
C VAL A 272 14.18 4.93 14.86
N GLU A 273 13.22 4.04 14.65
CA GLU A 273 13.43 2.59 14.72
C GLU A 273 13.50 2.01 13.31
N LEU A 274 14.57 1.27 13.00
CA LEU A 274 14.57 0.35 11.87
C LEU A 274 14.03 -1.01 12.32
N VAL A 275 12.92 -1.43 11.71
CA VAL A 275 12.30 -2.73 11.89
C VAL A 275 12.62 -3.61 10.68
N LEU A 276 13.45 -4.62 10.91
CA LEU A 276 13.77 -5.65 9.92
C LEU A 276 12.87 -6.87 10.17
N SER A 277 12.17 -7.33 9.14
CA SER A 277 11.33 -8.53 9.20
C SER A 277 11.69 -9.53 8.09
N ASN A 278 11.99 -10.75 8.50
CA ASN A 278 12.15 -11.89 7.62
C ASN A 278 10.78 -12.49 7.30
N MET A 279 10.32 -12.33 6.06
CA MET A 279 9.04 -12.89 5.64
C MET A 279 9.15 -14.34 5.14
N THR A 280 10.37 -14.87 5.06
CA THR A 280 10.64 -16.24 4.55
C THR A 280 11.56 -17.02 5.48
N PRO A 281 11.21 -17.18 6.78
CA PRO A 281 12.08 -17.83 7.77
C PRO A 281 12.34 -19.32 7.49
N GLN A 282 11.48 -19.96 6.70
CA GLN A 282 11.67 -21.34 6.26
C GLN A 282 12.71 -21.47 5.14
N VAL A 283 13.03 -20.36 4.46
CA VAL A 283 13.93 -20.33 3.30
C VAL A 283 15.31 -19.81 3.69
N VAL A 284 15.33 -18.70 4.42
CA VAL A 284 16.55 -18.05 4.91
C VAL A 284 16.34 -17.67 6.37
N GLN A 285 17.36 -17.87 7.19
CA GLN A 285 17.37 -17.40 8.57
C GLN A 285 18.24 -16.16 8.67
N ILE A 286 17.79 -15.15 9.41
CA ILE A 286 18.57 -13.95 9.69
C ILE A 286 19.19 -14.08 11.08
N ILE A 287 20.52 -13.86 11.17
CA ILE A 287 21.20 -13.80 12.47
C ILE A 287 20.61 -12.64 13.27
N GLY A 288 20.22 -12.89 14.52
CA GLY A 288 19.48 -11.93 15.36
C GLY A 288 17.97 -12.15 15.38
N GLY A 289 17.45 -13.10 14.58
CA GLY A 289 16.04 -13.47 14.56
C GLY A 289 15.27 -12.89 13.37
N ASP A 290 14.04 -13.36 13.21
CA ASP A 290 13.15 -13.00 12.10
C ASP A 290 12.51 -11.62 12.23
N GLN A 291 12.59 -11.03 13.41
CA GLN A 291 12.21 -9.65 13.66
C GLN A 291 13.29 -8.97 14.49
N GLN A 292 13.83 -7.87 13.98
CA GLN A 292 14.86 -7.10 14.67
C GLN A 292 14.45 -5.63 14.68
N VAL A 293 14.65 -4.97 15.82
CA VAL A 293 14.42 -3.54 15.98
C VAL A 293 15.77 -2.90 16.29
N VAL A 294 16.24 -2.05 15.39
CA VAL A 294 17.53 -1.35 15.50
C VAL A 294 17.23 0.13 15.75
N PRO A 295 17.51 0.67 16.96
CA PRO A 295 17.34 2.08 17.23
C PRO A 295 18.38 2.90 16.45
N ILE A 296 17.95 3.99 15.85
CA ILE A 296 18.79 4.93 15.12
C ILE A 296 18.68 6.28 15.85
N PRO A 297 19.78 6.82 16.39
CA PRO A 297 19.75 8.12 17.07
C PRO A 297 19.43 9.25 16.08
N ALA A 298 18.99 10.39 16.63
CA ALA A 298 18.80 11.61 15.84
C ALA A 298 20.09 11.97 15.06
N GLY A 299 19.94 12.43 13.81
CA GLY A 299 21.06 12.68 12.90
C GLY A 299 21.71 11.42 12.29
N GLY A 300 21.33 10.21 12.73
CA GLY A 300 21.85 8.94 12.25
C GLY A 300 23.04 8.38 13.05
N VAL A 301 23.50 7.19 12.67
CA VAL A 301 24.76 6.61 13.18
C VAL A 301 25.89 7.08 12.26
N GLN A 302 26.95 7.68 12.82
CA GLN A 302 28.15 8.04 12.06
C GLN A 302 28.91 6.81 11.57
#